data_AF-A0A842CVS7-F1
#
_entry.id   AF-A0A842CVS7-F1
#
_cell.length_a   1.000
_cell.length_b   1.000
_cell.length_c   1.000
_cell.angle_alpha   90.00
_cell.angle_beta   90.00
_cell.angle_gamma   90.00
#
_symmetry.space_group_name_H-M   'P 1'
#
loop_
_entity.id
_entity.type
_entity.pdbx_description
1 polymer ?
#
loop_
_entity_poly.entity_id
_entity_poly.type
_entity_poly.pdbx_seq_one_letter_code
_entity_poly.pdbx_strand_id
1 'polypeptide(L)'
;MMLAKYTLLPIRLFDDLDVSNATYFQLTPLTSILFYLQNLDVPVYGIQLFGNLVLLLPFAIYLNIKKQRSLIFNIITPIIISLSIETLQLLIDFITQFPNKIFDVDDLLLNVAGFLIGALLSKYARAIIGSLKLRLQ
;
A
#
# COMPACT_ATOMS: atom_id res chain seq x y z
N MET A 1 -12.77 -28.67 12.91
CA MET A 1 -11.74 -28.19 11.96
C MET A 1 -12.40 -27.41 10.81
N MET A 2 -13.16 -26.36 11.14
CA MET A 2 -13.84 -25.48 10.15
C MET A 2 -13.59 -24.00 10.48
N LEU A 3 -13.50 -23.62 11.76
CA LEU A 3 -13.29 -22.22 12.12
C LEU A 3 -11.95 -21.66 11.64
N ALA A 4 -10.82 -22.37 11.81
CA ALA A 4 -9.50 -21.87 11.39
C ALA A 4 -9.41 -21.57 9.88
N LYS A 5 -10.19 -22.28 9.05
CA LYS A 5 -10.30 -22.07 7.60
C LYS A 5 -10.98 -20.74 7.28
N TYR A 6 -11.96 -20.30 8.09
CA TYR A 6 -12.73 -19.08 7.84
C TYR A 6 -12.21 -17.86 8.62
N THR A 7 -11.48 -18.04 9.71
CA THR A 7 -10.97 -16.92 10.52
C THR A 7 -9.59 -16.41 10.12
N LEU A 8 -8.73 -17.22 9.50
CA LEU A 8 -7.35 -16.80 9.19
C LEU A 8 -7.12 -16.39 7.73
N LEU A 9 -7.96 -16.84 6.80
CA LEU A 9 -7.87 -16.49 5.38
C LEU A 9 -9.24 -16.70 4.73
N PRO A 10 -10.02 -15.64 4.46
CA PRO A 10 -11.23 -15.77 3.65
C PRO A 10 -10.83 -16.00 2.18
N ILE A 11 -10.16 -17.13 1.89
CA ILE A 11 -9.95 -17.63 0.52
C ILE A 11 -11.27 -18.23 0.09
N ARG A 12 -11.87 -17.66 -0.96
CA ARG A 12 -12.94 -18.31 -1.71
C ARG A 12 -12.30 -19.44 -2.52
N LEU A 13 -12.21 -20.63 -1.92
CA LEU A 13 -11.45 -21.76 -2.46
C LEU A 13 -12.07 -22.43 -3.70
N PHE A 14 -13.29 -22.04 -4.10
CA PHE A 14 -14.04 -22.75 -5.13
C PHE A 14 -15.01 -21.81 -5.87
N ASP A 15 -14.48 -20.80 -6.55
CA ASP A 15 -15.20 -20.21 -7.68
C ASP A 15 -14.42 -20.64 -8.93
N ASP A 16 -14.99 -21.54 -9.74
CA ASP A 16 -14.43 -22.00 -11.02
C ASP A 16 -14.45 -20.84 -12.03
N LEU A 17 -13.56 -19.87 -11.84
CA LEU A 17 -13.33 -18.77 -12.77
C LEU A 17 -12.25 -19.21 -13.76
N ASP A 18 -12.61 -19.24 -15.03
CA ASP A 18 -11.72 -19.55 -16.17
C ASP A 18 -10.41 -18.72 -16.10
N VAL A 19 -9.34 -19.32 -15.59
CA VAL A 19 -8.01 -18.71 -15.40
C VAL A 19 -7.28 -18.47 -16.73
N SER A 20 -7.90 -18.85 -17.85
CA SER A 20 -7.26 -18.96 -19.17
C SER A 20 -6.74 -17.64 -19.76
N ASN A 21 -7.21 -16.46 -19.32
CA ASN A 21 -6.85 -15.16 -19.92
C ASN A 21 -6.55 -14.04 -18.92
N ALA A 22 -6.26 -14.36 -17.65
CA ALA A 22 -5.96 -13.35 -16.65
C ALA A 22 -4.59 -12.70 -16.93
N THR A 23 -4.57 -11.40 -17.19
CA THR A 23 -3.34 -10.61 -17.28
C THR A 23 -2.84 -10.35 -15.86
N TYR A 24 -1.72 -10.98 -15.49
CA TYR A 24 -1.16 -10.90 -14.13
C TYR A 24 -0.37 -9.61 -13.84
N PHE A 25 -0.08 -8.83 -14.88
CA PHE A 25 0.75 -7.63 -14.80
C PHE A 25 0.08 -6.43 -15.49
N GLN A 26 0.00 -5.34 -14.76
CA GLN A 26 -0.29 -3.99 -15.24
C GLN A 26 1.00 -3.19 -15.03
N LEU A 27 1.63 -2.75 -16.13
CA LEU A 27 2.92 -2.04 -16.08
C LEU A 27 2.85 -0.61 -16.62
N THR A 28 1.68 -0.15 -17.06
CA THR A 28 1.50 1.20 -17.61
C THR A 28 1.15 2.18 -16.49
N PRO A 29 2.06 3.08 -16.11
CA PRO A 29 1.80 3.97 -15.00
C PRO A 29 0.62 4.91 -15.28
N LEU A 30 -0.03 5.34 -14.19
CA LEU A 30 -1.17 6.23 -14.07
C LEU A 30 -2.51 5.70 -14.60
N THR A 31 -2.54 4.53 -15.22
CA THR A 31 -3.79 4.02 -15.83
C THR A 31 -4.81 3.59 -14.78
N SER A 32 -4.40 2.80 -13.79
CA SER A 32 -5.26 2.34 -12.71
C SER A 32 -5.61 3.46 -11.75
N ILE A 33 -4.66 4.35 -11.42
CA ILE A 33 -4.96 5.54 -10.61
C ILE A 33 -6.04 6.41 -11.25
N LEU A 34 -5.92 6.72 -12.55
CA LEU A 34 -6.92 7.53 -13.25
C LEU A 34 -8.26 6.81 -13.31
N PHE A 35 -8.25 5.50 -13.56
CA PHE A 35 -9.45 4.68 -13.55
C PHE A 35 -10.14 4.70 -12.17
N TYR A 36 -9.40 4.52 -11.08
CA TYR A 36 -9.96 4.57 -9.73
C TYR A 36 -10.52 5.95 -9.38
N LEU A 37 -9.84 7.02 -9.79
CA LEU A 37 -10.29 8.40 -9.58
C LEU A 37 -11.58 8.73 -10.35
N GLN A 38 -11.73 8.20 -11.56
CA GLN A 38 -12.94 8.40 -12.38
C GLN A 38 -14.14 7.61 -11.86
N ASN A 39 -13.91 6.51 -11.14
CA ASN A 39 -14.95 5.58 -10.67
C ASN A 39 -15.02 5.52 -9.13
N LEU A 40 -14.78 6.65 -8.45
CA LEU A 40 -14.77 6.73 -6.98
C LEU A 40 -16.14 6.43 -6.33
N ASP A 41 -17.22 6.48 -7.11
CA ASP A 41 -18.56 6.09 -6.70
C ASP A 41 -18.67 4.59 -6.38
N VAL A 42 -17.77 3.76 -6.94
CA VAL A 42 -17.66 2.34 -6.61
C VAL A 42 -16.71 2.16 -5.41
N PRO A 43 -17.20 1.69 -4.25
CA PRO A 43 -16.41 1.63 -3.02
C PRO A 43 -15.10 0.84 -3.14
N VAL A 44 -15.09 -0.21 -3.95
CA VAL A 44 -13.92 -1.07 -4.15
C VAL A 44 -12.74 -0.27 -4.72
N TYR A 45 -12.96 0.62 -5.68
CA TYR A 45 -11.90 1.42 -6.28
C TYR A 45 -11.37 2.50 -5.32
N GLY A 46 -12.26 3.09 -4.50
CA GLY A 46 -11.85 3.97 -3.41
C GLY A 46 -10.96 3.25 -2.40
N ILE A 47 -11.33 2.03 -2.01
CA ILE A 47 -10.52 1.20 -1.09
C ILE A 47 -9.16 0.86 -1.69
N GLN A 48 -9.06 0.55 -2.98
CA GLN A 48 -7.76 0.30 -3.63
C GLN A 48 -6.88 1.55 -3.62
N LEU A 49 -7.42 2.68 -4.06
CA LEU A 49 -6.69 3.95 -4.13
C LEU A 49 -6.18 4.40 -2.75
N PHE A 50 -7.09 4.51 -1.77
CA PHE A 50 -6.74 4.99 -0.43
C PHE A 50 -6.03 3.92 0.41
N GLY A 51 -6.35 2.64 0.20
CA GLY A 51 -5.72 1.52 0.89
C GLY A 51 -4.23 1.45 0.60
N ASN A 52 -3.83 1.49 -0.67
CA ASN A 52 -2.41 1.51 -1.06
C ASN A 52 -1.73 2.81 -0.58
N LEU A 53 -2.40 3.96 -0.66
CA LEU A 53 -1.85 5.22 -0.13
C LEU A 53 -1.62 5.17 1.39
N VAL A 54 -2.52 4.55 2.16
CA VAL A 54 -2.40 4.48 3.63
C VAL A 54 -1.45 3.36 4.07
N LEU A 55 -1.24 2.32 3.25
CA LEU A 55 -0.51 1.11 3.63
C LEU A 55 0.86 1.36 4.26
N LEU A 56 1.68 2.21 3.62
CA LEU A 56 3.04 2.52 4.11
C LEU A 56 3.13 3.79 4.97
N LEU A 57 2.03 4.53 5.10
CA LEU A 57 2.01 5.82 5.80
C LEU A 57 2.32 5.68 7.30
N PRO A 58 1.68 4.77 8.08
CA PRO A 58 2.00 4.59 9.50
C PRO A 58 3.45 4.16 9.73
N PHE A 59 3.99 3.34 8.84
CA PHE A 59 5.37 2.87 8.92
C PHE A 59 6.37 4.01 8.68
N ALA A 60 6.11 4.86 7.68
CA ALA A 60 6.92 6.06 7.45
C ALA A 60 6.90 7.00 8.65
N ILE A 61 5.74 7.13 9.31
CA ILE A 61 5.60 7.92 10.52
C ILE A 61 6.48 7.35 11.64
N TYR A 62 6.33 6.06 11.92
CA TYR A 62 7.13 5.38 12.93
C TYR A 62 8.64 5.58 12.73
N LEU A 63 9.12 5.46 11.49
CA LEU A 63 10.55 5.59 11.17
C LEU A 63 11.10 7.02 11.31
N ASN A 64 10.27 8.03 11.05
CA ASN A 64 10.70 9.43 10.99
C ASN A 64 10.31 10.25 12.23
N ILE A 65 9.33 9.84 13.04
CA ILE A 65 8.80 10.68 14.14
C ILE A 65 9.82 10.96 15.25
N LYS A 66 10.74 10.03 15.53
CA LYS A 66 11.80 10.25 16.54
C LYS A 66 13.03 10.94 15.97
N LYS A 67 13.41 10.60 14.74
CA LYS A 67 14.59 11.14 14.04
C LYS A 67 14.30 11.20 12.55
N GLN A 68 14.58 12.35 11.94
CA GLN A 68 14.50 12.49 10.48
C GLN A 68 15.49 11.52 9.83
N ARG A 69 14.99 10.63 8.96
CA ARG A 69 15.83 9.78 8.12
C ARG A 69 16.34 10.59 6.92
N SER A 70 17.44 10.13 6.32
CA SER A 70 18.00 10.76 5.13
C SER A 70 17.01 10.70 3.96
N LEU A 71 17.13 11.65 3.03
CA LEU A 71 16.28 11.69 1.85
C LEU A 71 16.38 10.39 1.03
N ILE A 72 17.59 9.89 0.85
CA ILE A 72 17.87 8.63 0.13
C ILE A 72 17.15 7.46 0.80
N PHE A 73 17.20 7.36 2.13
CA PHE A 73 16.48 6.32 2.87
C PHE A 73 14.97 6.41 2.62
N ASN A 74 14.40 7.61 2.71
CA ASN A 74 12.96 7.81 2.49
C ASN A 74 12.50 7.60 1.03
N ILE A 75 13.42 7.54 0.05
CA ILE A 75 13.12 7.22 -1.34
C ILE A 75 13.26 5.72 -1.60
N ILE A 76 14.39 5.12 -1.20
CA ILE A 76 14.72 3.72 -1.52
C ILE A 76 13.85 2.75 -0.71
N THR A 77 13.66 3.03 0.58
CA THR A 77 12.91 2.13 1.48
C THR A 77 11.49 1.84 1.00
N PRO A 78 10.64 2.83 0.67
CA PRO A 78 9.29 2.52 0.20
C PRO A 78 9.25 1.81 -1.15
N ILE A 79 10.21 2.05 -2.05
CA ILE A 79 10.29 1.33 -3.33
C ILE A 79 10.53 -0.16 -3.08
N ILE A 80 11.51 -0.50 -2.25
CA ILE A 80 11.84 -1.90 -1.92
C ILE A 80 10.66 -2.57 -1.21
N ILE A 81 10.09 -1.91 -0.20
CA ILE A 81 8.98 -2.47 0.57
C ILE A 81 7.75 -2.64 -0.31
N SER A 82 7.40 -1.64 -1.12
CA SER A 82 6.25 -1.73 -1.99
C SER A 82 6.41 -2.79 -3.06
N LEU A 83 7.59 -2.92 -3.66
CA LEU A 83 7.88 -4.01 -4.60
C LEU A 83 7.75 -5.37 -3.92
N SER A 84 8.20 -5.50 -2.67
CA SER A 84 8.06 -6.73 -1.89
C SER A 84 6.59 -7.04 -1.62
N ILE A 85 5.77 -6.04 -1.30
CA ILE A 85 4.32 -6.19 -1.06
C ILE A 85 3.61 -6.69 -2.30
N GLU A 86 3.78 -6.02 -3.45
CA GLU A 86 3.12 -6.42 -4.70
C GLU A 86 3.58 -7.81 -5.15
N THR A 87 4.87 -8.13 -4.97
CA THR A 87 5.40 -9.47 -5.29
C THR A 87 4.79 -10.55 -4.38
N LEU A 88 4.61 -10.26 -3.09
CA LEU A 88 3.97 -11.19 -2.15
C LEU A 88 2.49 -11.38 -2.48
N GLN A 89 1.78 -10.32 -2.85
CA GLN A 89 0.37 -10.40 -3.28
C GLN A 89 0.23 -11.26 -4.54
N LEU A 90 1.08 -11.04 -5.55
CA LEU A 90 1.13 -11.88 -6.75
C LEU A 90 1.43 -13.35 -6.43
N LEU A 91 2.37 -13.60 -5.51
CA LEU A 91 2.70 -14.96 -5.07
C LEU A 91 1.52 -15.64 -4.35
N ILE A 92 0.81 -14.90 -3.49
CA ILE A 92 -0.39 -15.40 -2.80
C ILE A 92 -1.46 -15.77 -3.82
N ASP A 93 -1.70 -14.92 -4.82
CA ASP A 93 -2.68 -15.20 -5.87
C ASP A 93 -2.31 -16.40 -6.72
N PHE A 94 -1.03 -16.53 -7.07
CA PHE A 94 -0.51 -17.70 -7.77
C PHE A 94 -0.69 -18.99 -6.97
N ILE A 95 -0.40 -18.98 -5.67
CA ILE A 95 -0.53 -20.17 -4.80
C ILE A 95 -2.00 -20.51 -4.55
N THR A 96 -2.85 -19.50 -4.38
CA THR A 96 -4.27 -19.70 -4.07
C THR A 96 -5.13 -19.96 -5.30
N GLN A 97 -4.58 -19.77 -6.51
CA GLN A 97 -5.31 -19.84 -7.79
C GLN A 97 -6.55 -18.94 -7.81
N PHE A 98 -6.54 -17.89 -7.00
CA PHE A 98 -7.62 -16.93 -6.88
C PHE A 98 -7.06 -15.55 -7.25
N PRO A 99 -7.52 -14.93 -8.34
CA PRO A 99 -7.02 -13.63 -8.76
C PRO A 99 -7.63 -12.54 -7.86
N ASN A 100 -7.01 -12.28 -6.71
CA ASN A 100 -7.42 -11.19 -5.82
C ASN A 100 -6.89 -9.83 -6.32
N LYS A 101 -5.68 -9.82 -6.89
CA LYS A 101 -4.92 -8.62 -7.22
C LYS A 101 -3.90 -8.87 -8.35
N ILE A 102 -3.96 -8.02 -9.35
CA ILE A 102 -2.97 -7.96 -10.43
C ILE A 102 -1.72 -7.22 -9.90
N PHE A 103 -0.52 -7.61 -10.33
CA PHE A 103 0.67 -6.80 -10.05
C PHE A 103 0.52 -5.45 -10.79
N ASP A 104 0.30 -4.38 -10.04
CA ASP A 104 0.00 -3.05 -10.57
C ASP A 104 1.08 -2.04 -10.20
N VAL A 105 1.72 -1.44 -11.21
CA VAL A 105 2.74 -0.39 -10.99
C VAL A 105 2.15 0.82 -10.27
N ASP A 106 0.87 1.11 -10.46
CA ASP A 106 0.22 2.22 -9.79
C ASP A 106 0.04 2.00 -8.30
N ASP A 107 -0.16 0.76 -7.87
CA ASP A 107 -0.20 0.41 -6.46
C ASP A 107 1.16 0.62 -5.80
N LEU A 108 2.24 0.33 -6.53
CA LEU A 108 3.59 0.66 -6.10
C LEU A 108 3.77 2.17 -5.93
N LEU A 109 3.29 2.96 -6.90
CA LEU A 109 3.36 4.42 -6.82
C LEU A 109 2.54 4.97 -5.64
N LEU A 110 1.34 4.43 -5.38
CA LEU A 110 0.48 4.83 -4.27
C LEU A 110 1.13 4.54 -2.91
N ASN A 111 1.67 3.34 -2.74
CA ASN A 111 2.42 2.95 -1.53
C ASN A 111 3.62 3.87 -1.29
N VAL A 112 4.39 4.16 -2.34
CA VAL A 112 5.54 5.10 -2.25
C VAL A 112 5.07 6.50 -1.89
N ALA A 113 4.01 7.02 -2.53
CA ALA A 113 3.44 8.32 -2.22
C ALA A 113 2.96 8.40 -0.76
N GLY A 114 2.27 7.36 -0.28
CA GLY A 114 1.84 7.20 1.09
C GLY A 114 2.97 7.30 2.11
N PHE A 115 4.08 6.61 1.83
CA PHE A 115 5.27 6.67 2.67
C PHE A 115 5.87 8.09 2.70
N LEU A 116 6.00 8.75 1.54
CA LEU A 116 6.54 10.10 1.45
C LEU A 116 5.67 11.11 2.22
N ILE A 117 4.35 10.99 2.11
CA ILE A 117 3.39 11.78 2.90
C ILE A 117 3.62 11.55 4.40
N GLY A 118 3.72 10.31 4.85
CA GLY A 118 3.97 9.99 6.27
C GLY A 118 5.31 10.54 6.79
N ALA A 119 6.36 10.49 5.99
CA ALA A 119 7.67 11.06 6.32
C ALA A 119 7.60 12.60 6.43
N LEU A 120 6.84 13.25 5.55
CA LEU A 120 6.62 14.69 5.58
C LEU A 120 5.77 15.11 6.80
N LEU A 121 4.68 14.40 7.09
CA LEU A 121 3.85 14.63 8.28
C LEU A 121 4.68 14.52 9.56
N SER A 122 5.58 13.54 9.63
CA SER A 122 6.50 13.37 10.76
C SER A 122 7.43 14.56 10.95
N LYS A 123 7.90 15.16 9.85
CA LYS A 123 8.73 16.37 9.89
C LYS A 123 7.97 17.54 10.53
N TYR A 124 6.73 17.77 10.12
CA TYR A 124 5.89 18.82 10.69
C TYR A 124 5.55 18.54 12.16
N ALA A 125 5.18 17.31 12.50
CA ALA A 125 4.86 16.91 13.87
C ALA A 125 6.04 17.19 14.83
N ARG A 126 7.28 16.85 14.43
CA ARG A 126 8.47 17.15 15.25
C ARG A 126 8.72 18.65 15.41
N ALA A 127 8.54 19.44 14.36
CA ALA A 127 8.70 20.89 14.43
C ALA A 127 7.73 21.51 15.44
N ILE A 128 6.47 21.06 15.43
CA ILE A 128 5.45 21.49 16.39
C ILE A 128 5.85 21.09 17.81
N ILE A 129 6.19 19.81 18.04
CA ILE A 129 6.58 19.31 19.38
C ILE A 129 7.81 20.07 19.92
N GLY A 130 8.81 20.34 19.08
CA GLY A 130 9.97 21.13 19.45
C GLY A 130 9.61 22.56 19.86
N SER A 131 8.72 23.21 19.11
CA SER A 131 8.27 24.57 19.43
C SER A 131 7.50 24.67 20.76
N LEU A 132 6.72 23.65 21.11
CA LEU A 132 5.97 23.61 22.37
C LEU A 132 6.90 23.41 23.57
N LYS A 133 7.95 22.60 23.45
CA LYS A 133 8.95 22.41 24.52
C LYS A 133 9.69 23.70 24.86
N LEU A 134 10.02 24.52 23.86
CA LEU A 134 10.69 25.81 24.07
C LEU A 134 9.79 26.86 24.74
N ARG A 135 8.46 26.76 24.61
CA ARG A 135 7.50 27.68 25.25
C ARG A 135 7.18 27.35 26.70
N LEU A 136 7.52 26.13 27.15
CA LEU A 136 7.25 25.64 28.51
C LEU A 136 8.49 25.68 29.42
N GLN A 137 9.63 26.13 28.89
CA GLN A 137 10.87 26.41 29.62
C GLN A 137 11.00 27.90 29.87
#